data_AF-A0A101X1R8-F1
#
_entry.id   AF-A0A101X1R8-F1
#
_cell.length_a   1.000
_cell.length_b   1.000
_cell.length_c   1.000
_cell.angle_alpha   90.00
_cell.angle_beta   90.00
_cell.angle_gamma   90.00
#
_symmetry.space_group_name_H-M   'P 1'
#
loop_
_entity.id
_entity.type
_entity.pdbx_description
1 polymer ?
#
loop_
_entity_poly.entity_id
_entity_poly.type
_entity_poly.pdbx_seq_one_letter_code
_entity_poly.pdbx_strand_id
1 'polypeptide(L)'
;MDESRLAEYSKMGIKTFKDYTKMLDEGGFDGVIIATPPNLHTEQTVYALRRGYYVFLEKPMASDLEGARRIYDEARGKGRLMIGFTLRFHKLYIMVKDLLDSRLGKPVVMWHIALGTMPKTGWLRDKGVSGGILNEHGVHVLYQYYWYAGRVREVYADAVTITSGITVEDNVTVFMKHENGATSIFHLSWSGGHNWRRWGLTAERGRVTRGWLC
;
A
#
# COMPACT_ATOMS: atom_id res chain seq x y z
N MET A 1 -2.28 6.09 22.62
CA MET A 1 -2.55 4.64 22.62
C MET A 1 -3.91 4.42 23.25
N ASP A 2 -4.76 3.60 22.65
CA ASP A 2 -6.12 3.35 23.13
C ASP A 2 -6.10 2.21 24.18
N GLU A 3 -6.15 2.58 25.46
CA GLU A 3 -6.10 1.61 26.56
C GLU A 3 -7.31 0.67 26.59
N SER A 4 -8.43 1.06 25.99
CA SER A 4 -9.64 0.23 25.95
C SER A 4 -9.45 -1.01 25.08
N ARG A 5 -8.72 -0.90 23.97
CA ARG A 5 -8.38 -2.03 23.09
C ARG A 5 -7.42 -3.01 23.76
N LEU A 6 -6.44 -2.51 24.53
CA LEU A 6 -5.55 -3.39 25.29
C LEU A 6 -6.31 -4.18 26.37
N ALA A 7 -7.27 -3.54 27.03
CA ALA A 7 -8.11 -4.20 28.02
C ALA A 7 -8.99 -5.31 27.41
N GLU A 8 -9.49 -5.12 26.19
CA GLU A 8 -10.25 -6.15 25.45
C GLU A 8 -9.41 -7.40 25.20
N TYR A 9 -8.21 -7.25 24.63
CA TYR A 9 -7.32 -8.39 24.37
C TYR A 9 -6.83 -9.06 25.66
N SER A 10 -6.58 -8.29 26.73
CA SER A 10 -6.21 -8.83 28.04
C SER A 10 -7.31 -9.75 28.60
N LYS A 11 -8.59 -9.37 28.45
CA LYS A 11 -9.74 -10.23 28.84
C LYS A 11 -9.82 -11.54 28.05
N MET A 12 -9.23 -11.59 26.86
CA MET A 12 -9.13 -12.80 26.03
C MET A 12 -7.91 -13.67 26.40
N GLY A 13 -7.16 -13.32 27.46
CA GLY A 13 -5.95 -14.03 27.86
C GLY A 13 -4.74 -13.72 26.97
N ILE A 14 -4.83 -12.74 26.07
CA ILE A 14 -3.70 -12.30 25.24
C ILE A 14 -2.84 -11.38 26.08
N LYS A 15 -1.55 -11.68 26.17
CA LYS A 15 -0.59 -10.81 26.85
C LYS A 15 -0.48 -9.48 26.10
N THR A 16 -0.68 -8.38 26.81
CA THR A 16 -0.67 -7.03 26.22
C THR A 16 0.44 -6.17 26.79
N PHE A 17 0.90 -5.21 25.99
CA PHE A 17 1.95 -4.27 26.35
C PHE A 17 1.49 -2.85 26.02
N LYS A 18 1.84 -1.91 26.90
CA LYS A 18 1.66 -0.47 26.66
C LYS A 18 2.79 0.14 25.83
N ASP A 19 3.86 -0.60 25.61
CA ASP A 19 5.07 -0.15 24.93
C ASP A 19 5.60 -1.29 24.06
N TYR A 20 5.68 -1.05 22.75
CA TYR A 20 6.12 -2.05 21.79
C TYR A 20 7.59 -2.43 22.00
N THR A 21 8.40 -1.53 22.55
CA THR A 21 9.82 -1.79 22.84
C THR A 21 9.96 -2.87 23.90
N LYS A 22 9.19 -2.75 25.00
CA LYS A 22 9.12 -3.76 26.07
C LYS A 22 8.62 -5.11 25.56
N MET A 23 7.62 -5.12 24.67
CA MET A 23 7.13 -6.35 24.05
C MET A 23 8.22 -7.06 23.24
N LEU A 24 8.96 -6.29 22.42
CA LEU A 24 10.03 -6.83 21.58
C LEU A 24 11.30 -7.18 22.37
N ASP A 25 11.58 -6.49 23.47
CA ASP A 25 12.69 -6.80 24.38
C ASP A 25 12.42 -8.06 25.20
N GLU A 26 11.16 -8.27 25.64
CA GLU A 26 10.79 -9.50 26.36
C GLU A 26 10.83 -10.74 25.47
N GLY A 27 10.38 -10.62 24.22
CA GLY A 27 10.41 -11.69 23.24
C GLY A 27 9.49 -12.88 23.54
N GLY A 28 9.93 -14.08 23.16
CA GLY A 28 9.11 -15.31 23.26
C GLY A 28 8.27 -15.63 22.01
N PHE A 29 8.58 -15.01 20.88
CA PHE A 29 7.91 -15.23 19.59
C PHE A 29 8.91 -15.02 18.43
N ASP A 30 8.62 -15.60 17.26
CA ASP A 30 9.54 -15.56 16.11
C ASP A 30 9.42 -14.27 15.29
N GLY A 31 8.25 -13.64 15.31
CA GLY A 31 7.98 -12.49 14.46
C GLY A 31 6.84 -11.59 14.93
N VAL A 32 6.72 -10.45 14.28
CA VAL A 32 5.78 -9.37 14.61
C VAL A 32 5.01 -8.91 13.38
N ILE A 33 3.73 -8.63 13.58
CA ILE A 33 2.87 -7.95 12.61
C ILE A 33 2.77 -6.48 13.03
N ILE A 34 3.24 -5.58 12.17
CA ILE A 34 3.15 -4.14 12.37
C ILE A 34 1.99 -3.62 11.52
N ALA A 35 0.88 -3.30 12.19
CA ALA A 35 -0.36 -2.78 11.59
C ALA A 35 -0.80 -1.46 12.26
N THR A 36 0.18 -0.62 12.58
CA THR A 36 -0.02 0.71 13.17
C THR A 36 -0.21 1.77 12.07
N PRO A 37 -0.48 3.04 12.40
CA PRO A 37 -0.41 4.10 11.40
C PRO A 37 0.99 4.22 10.75
N PRO A 38 1.08 4.65 9.47
CA PRO A 38 2.31 4.64 8.68
C PRO A 38 3.50 5.41 9.28
N ASN A 39 3.25 6.50 9.99
CA ASN A 39 4.30 7.28 10.63
C ASN A 39 5.08 6.51 11.72
N LEU A 40 4.52 5.42 12.24
CA LEU A 40 5.18 4.56 13.23
C LEU A 40 5.93 3.38 12.60
N HIS A 41 5.71 3.11 11.31
CA HIS A 41 6.28 1.93 10.64
C HIS A 41 7.79 1.90 10.68
N THR A 42 8.45 3.05 10.42
CA THR A 42 9.91 3.15 10.35
C THR A 42 10.57 2.70 11.64
N GLU A 43 10.25 3.34 12.76
CA GLU A 43 10.92 3.04 14.03
C GLU A 43 10.57 1.64 14.52
N GLN A 44 9.30 1.22 14.44
CA GLN A 44 8.89 -0.10 14.90
C GLN A 44 9.54 -1.22 14.09
N THR A 45 9.60 -1.07 12.76
CA THR A 45 10.20 -2.07 11.87
C THR A 45 11.69 -2.16 12.07
N VAL A 46 12.39 -1.03 12.08
CA VAL A 46 13.85 -1.00 12.30
C VAL A 46 14.19 -1.61 13.66
N TYR A 47 13.44 -1.27 14.71
CA TYR A 47 13.65 -1.78 16.05
C TYR A 47 13.45 -3.30 16.14
N ALA A 48 12.41 -3.84 15.50
CA ALA A 48 12.15 -5.27 15.43
C ALA A 48 13.22 -6.03 14.62
N LEU A 49 13.62 -5.50 13.45
CA LEU A 49 14.63 -6.11 12.59
C LEU A 49 16.01 -6.16 13.24
N ARG A 50 16.37 -5.15 14.06
CA ARG A 50 17.63 -5.12 14.84
C ARG A 50 17.69 -6.19 15.93
N ARG A 51 16.54 -6.60 16.45
CA ARG A 51 16.41 -7.72 17.42
C ARG A 51 16.30 -9.07 16.74
N GLY A 52 16.20 -9.08 15.42
CA GLY A 52 16.22 -10.28 14.63
C GLY A 52 14.86 -10.98 14.46
N TYR A 53 13.76 -10.30 14.77
CA TYR A 53 12.42 -10.82 14.48
C TYR A 53 12.14 -10.87 12.97
N TYR A 54 11.30 -11.82 12.56
CA TYR A 54 10.59 -11.75 11.29
C TYR A 54 9.52 -10.66 11.37
N VAL A 55 9.44 -9.79 10.36
CA VAL A 55 8.50 -8.67 10.35
C VAL A 55 7.56 -8.80 9.16
N PHE A 56 6.27 -8.84 9.45
CA PHE A 56 5.23 -8.52 8.49
C PHE A 56 4.78 -7.08 8.74
N LEU A 57 5.03 -6.21 7.77
CA LEU A 57 4.71 -4.78 7.87
C LEU A 57 3.55 -4.45 6.95
N GLU A 58 2.45 -3.92 7.48
CA GLU A 58 1.36 -3.40 6.66
C GLU A 58 1.83 -2.29 5.72
N LYS A 59 1.13 -2.15 4.59
CA LYS A 59 1.40 -1.07 3.64
C LYS A 59 0.84 0.26 4.17
N PRO A 60 1.35 1.42 3.71
CA PRO A 60 2.62 1.59 2.97
C PRO A 60 3.84 1.28 3.85
N MET A 61 5.00 1.04 3.25
CA MET A 61 6.21 0.71 4.01
C MET A 61 6.56 1.80 5.04
N ALA A 62 6.36 3.07 4.72
CA ALA A 62 6.49 4.21 5.63
C ALA A 62 5.60 5.36 5.15
N SER A 63 5.48 6.42 5.95
CA SER A 63 4.81 7.68 5.58
C SER A 63 5.56 8.47 4.50
N ASP A 64 6.87 8.29 4.37
CA ASP A 64 7.74 9.02 3.46
C ASP A 64 8.87 8.15 2.90
N LEU A 65 9.59 8.68 1.91
CA LEU A 65 10.67 7.98 1.22
C LEU A 65 11.89 7.73 2.12
N GLU A 66 12.20 8.64 3.03
CA GLU A 66 13.36 8.50 3.92
C GLU A 66 13.14 7.34 4.89
N GLY A 67 11.97 7.27 5.53
CA GLY A 67 11.58 6.16 6.38
C GLY A 67 11.55 4.83 5.64
N ALA A 68 11.00 4.80 4.42
CA ALA A 68 11.02 3.60 3.58
C ALA A 68 12.45 3.15 3.25
N ARG A 69 13.36 4.09 2.98
CA ARG A 69 14.78 3.79 2.73
C ARG A 69 15.48 3.24 3.97
N ARG A 70 15.22 3.81 5.15
CA ARG A 70 15.75 3.31 6.43
C ARG A 70 15.29 1.87 6.70
N ILE A 71 14.02 1.56 6.46
CA ILE A 71 13.50 0.19 6.57
C ILE A 71 14.21 -0.73 5.57
N TYR A 72 14.31 -0.32 4.30
CA TYR A 72 14.98 -1.10 3.26
C TYR A 72 16.44 -1.41 3.62
N ASP A 73 17.21 -0.41 4.04
CA ASP A 73 18.63 -0.57 4.39
C ASP A 73 18.82 -1.46 5.63
N GLU A 74 17.90 -1.43 6.58
CA GLU A 74 17.92 -2.35 7.73
C GLU A 74 17.50 -3.79 7.36
N ALA A 75 16.61 -3.95 6.38
CA ALA A 75 16.07 -5.26 6.01
C ALA A 75 16.89 -5.98 4.92
N ARG A 76 17.59 -5.24 4.06
CA ARG A 76 18.28 -5.80 2.90
C ARG A 76 19.30 -6.86 3.31
N GLY A 77 19.28 -8.01 2.64
CA GLY A 77 20.17 -9.14 2.93
C GLY A 77 19.79 -10.01 4.14
N LYS A 78 18.77 -9.64 4.93
CA LYS A 78 18.37 -10.43 6.13
C LYS A 78 17.29 -11.48 5.88
N GLY A 79 16.45 -11.29 4.84
CA GLY A 79 15.32 -12.19 4.57
C GLY A 79 14.24 -12.18 5.67
N ARG A 80 14.11 -11.07 6.42
CA ARG A 80 13.23 -10.95 7.60
C ARG A 80 12.09 -9.95 7.47
N LEU A 81 11.87 -9.38 6.29
CA LEU A 81 10.82 -8.38 6.07
C LEU A 81 9.90 -8.80 4.93
N MET A 82 8.59 -8.78 5.19
CA MET A 82 7.53 -8.89 4.21
C MET A 82 6.61 -7.68 4.31
N ILE A 83 6.34 -7.02 3.19
CA ILE A 83 5.35 -5.94 3.13
C ILE A 83 3.97 -6.51 2.78
N GLY A 84 2.93 -6.02 3.45
CA GLY A 84 1.52 -6.40 3.32
C GLY A 84 0.85 -6.00 2.00
N PHE A 85 1.49 -6.24 0.86
CA PHE A 85 0.88 -6.13 -0.47
C PHE A 85 -0.07 -7.29 -0.75
N THR A 86 -1.14 -7.41 0.04
CA THR A 86 -2.08 -8.53 0.03
C THR A 86 -2.74 -8.77 -1.33
N LEU A 87 -2.94 -7.71 -2.14
CA LEU A 87 -3.51 -7.85 -3.49
C LEU A 87 -2.65 -8.69 -4.43
N ARG A 88 -1.34 -8.80 -4.18
CA ARG A 88 -0.45 -9.71 -4.92
C ARG A 88 -0.91 -11.17 -4.83
N PHE A 89 -1.52 -11.55 -3.72
CA PHE A 89 -1.97 -12.91 -3.45
C PHE A 89 -3.44 -13.13 -3.79
N HIS A 90 -4.15 -12.09 -4.21
CA HIS A 90 -5.56 -12.19 -4.55
C HIS A 90 -5.73 -12.81 -5.95
N LYS A 91 -6.53 -13.89 -6.03
CA LYS A 91 -6.69 -14.76 -7.22
C LYS A 91 -6.91 -13.99 -8.53
N LEU A 92 -7.69 -12.92 -8.51
CA LEU A 92 -7.93 -12.07 -9.68
C LEU A 92 -6.65 -11.48 -10.27
N TYR A 93 -5.75 -10.94 -9.44
CA TYR A 93 -4.52 -10.30 -9.92
C TYR A 93 -3.46 -11.33 -10.34
N ILE A 94 -3.41 -12.48 -9.66
CA ILE A 94 -2.62 -13.63 -10.10
C ILE A 94 -3.08 -14.09 -11.49
N MET A 95 -4.38 -14.30 -11.69
CA MET A 95 -4.94 -14.70 -12.99
C MET A 95 -4.60 -13.70 -14.10
N VAL A 96 -4.64 -12.40 -13.82
CA VAL A 96 -4.22 -11.38 -14.80
C VAL A 96 -2.73 -11.49 -15.12
N LYS A 97 -1.88 -11.69 -14.12
CA LYS A 97 -0.44 -11.92 -14.34
C LYS A 97 -0.21 -13.15 -15.22
N ASP A 98 -0.87 -14.26 -14.91
CA ASP A 98 -0.74 -15.52 -15.65
C ASP A 98 -1.20 -15.35 -17.10
N LEU A 99 -2.29 -14.59 -17.35
CA LEU A 99 -2.76 -14.28 -18.69
C LEU A 99 -1.78 -13.40 -19.47
N LEU A 100 -1.17 -12.40 -18.84
CA LEU A 100 -0.12 -11.57 -19.45
C LEU A 100 1.07 -12.44 -19.87
N ASP A 101 1.52 -13.34 -18.99
CA ASP A 101 2.70 -14.18 -19.22
C ASP A 101 2.47 -15.28 -20.25
N SER A 102 1.25 -15.84 -20.32
CA SER A 102 0.95 -17.00 -21.16
C SER A 102 0.28 -16.67 -22.50
N ARG A 103 -0.60 -15.65 -22.55
CA ARG A 103 -1.53 -15.46 -23.67
C ARG A 103 -1.53 -14.04 -24.23
N LEU A 104 -1.71 -13.05 -23.37
CA LEU A 104 -2.00 -11.67 -23.76
C LEU A 104 -0.74 -10.88 -24.15
N GLY A 105 0.43 -11.28 -23.66
CA GLY A 105 1.69 -10.58 -23.91
C GLY A 105 1.87 -9.35 -23.01
N LYS A 106 2.76 -8.45 -23.42
CA LYS A 106 3.11 -7.29 -22.60
C LYS A 106 1.93 -6.30 -22.49
N PRO A 107 1.71 -5.67 -21.33
CA PRO A 107 0.79 -4.54 -21.23
C PRO A 107 1.22 -3.39 -22.15
N VAL A 108 0.25 -2.71 -22.76
CA VAL A 108 0.43 -1.50 -23.58
C VAL A 108 -0.14 -0.29 -22.85
N VAL A 109 -1.36 -0.41 -22.32
CA VAL A 109 -2.04 0.62 -21.54
C VAL A 109 -2.70 -0.01 -20.31
N MET A 110 -2.50 0.56 -19.13
CA MET A 110 -3.18 0.16 -17.90
C MET A 110 -3.91 1.37 -17.29
N TRP A 111 -5.11 1.18 -16.77
CA TRP A 111 -5.90 2.29 -16.24
C TRP A 111 -6.73 1.89 -15.02
N HIS A 112 -6.91 2.83 -14.09
CA HIS A 112 -7.69 2.64 -12.86
C HIS A 112 -8.32 3.96 -12.42
N ILE A 113 -9.63 3.97 -12.22
CA ILE A 113 -10.33 5.07 -11.57
C ILE A 113 -11.01 4.53 -10.32
N ALA A 114 -10.77 5.17 -9.18
CA ALA A 114 -11.43 4.85 -7.92
C ALA A 114 -11.93 6.12 -7.24
N LEU A 115 -13.25 6.25 -7.20
CA LEU A 115 -13.98 7.29 -6.48
C LEU A 115 -14.51 6.68 -5.18
N GLY A 116 -14.41 7.45 -4.11
CA GLY A 116 -14.92 7.08 -2.80
C GLY A 116 -15.20 8.31 -1.97
N THR A 117 -15.39 8.08 -0.68
CA THR A 117 -15.65 9.10 0.32
C THR A 117 -14.53 9.16 1.36
N MET A 118 -14.31 10.36 1.90
CA MET A 118 -13.29 10.63 2.90
C MET A 118 -13.44 9.68 4.10
N PRO A 119 -12.39 8.92 4.46
CA PRO A 119 -12.44 8.04 5.61
C PRO A 119 -12.83 8.78 6.90
N LYS A 120 -13.61 8.12 7.77
CA LYS A 120 -13.99 8.68 9.07
C LYS A 120 -12.84 8.65 10.09
N THR A 121 -11.87 7.74 9.89
CA THR A 121 -10.71 7.60 10.77
C THR A 121 -9.83 8.85 10.71
N GLY A 122 -9.70 9.55 11.84
CA GLY A 122 -9.07 10.88 11.89
C GLY A 122 -7.63 10.92 11.36
N TRP A 123 -6.80 9.94 11.72
CA TRP A 123 -5.39 9.93 11.30
C TRP A 123 -5.18 9.78 9.79
N LEU A 124 -6.17 9.24 9.05
CA LEU A 124 -6.10 9.16 7.58
C LEU A 124 -6.18 10.53 6.91
N ARG A 125 -6.64 11.55 7.64
CA ARG A 125 -6.80 12.93 7.17
C ARG A 125 -5.59 13.82 7.46
N ASP A 126 -4.61 13.28 8.18
CA ASP A 126 -3.40 13.97 8.57
C ASP A 126 -2.20 13.47 7.76
N LYS A 127 -1.58 14.37 6.99
CA LYS A 127 -0.42 14.07 6.16
C LYS A 127 0.80 13.65 6.96
N GLY A 128 0.94 14.13 8.20
CA GLY A 128 2.02 13.71 9.10
C GLY A 128 1.87 12.28 9.63
N VAL A 129 0.69 11.66 9.46
CA VAL A 129 0.40 10.30 9.96
C VAL A 129 0.19 9.29 8.83
N SER A 130 -0.62 9.63 7.81
CA SER A 130 -1.08 8.74 6.73
C SER A 130 -0.29 8.89 5.42
N GLY A 131 0.10 10.13 5.09
CA GLY A 131 0.69 10.46 3.79
C GLY A 131 -0.32 10.58 2.63
N GLY A 132 -1.62 10.39 2.87
CA GLY A 132 -2.71 10.75 1.94
C GLY A 132 -3.21 9.63 1.04
N ILE A 133 -4.16 9.94 0.16
CA ILE A 133 -4.81 8.94 -0.71
C ILE A 133 -3.82 8.23 -1.62
N LEU A 134 -2.75 8.92 -2.03
CA LEU A 134 -1.70 8.32 -2.86
C LEU A 134 -0.93 7.24 -2.08
N ASN A 135 -0.56 7.50 -0.83
CA ASN A 135 0.11 6.52 0.02
C ASN A 135 -0.81 5.38 0.44
N GLU A 136 -2.06 5.69 0.78
CA GLU A 136 -2.96 4.70 1.36
C GLU A 136 -3.59 3.77 0.33
N HIS A 137 -3.95 4.33 -0.82
CA HIS A 137 -4.66 3.61 -1.88
C HIS A 137 -3.83 3.51 -3.16
N GLY A 138 -3.13 4.58 -3.54
CA GLY A 138 -2.27 4.59 -4.72
C GLY A 138 -1.13 3.58 -4.66
N VAL A 139 -0.59 3.28 -3.48
CA VAL A 139 0.47 2.27 -3.31
C VAL A 139 0.09 0.89 -3.88
N HIS A 140 -1.19 0.50 -3.76
CA HIS A 140 -1.69 -0.75 -4.35
C HIS A 140 -1.67 -0.71 -5.88
N VAL A 141 -2.08 0.43 -6.46
CA VAL A 141 -2.14 0.63 -7.91
C VAL A 141 -0.74 0.69 -8.50
N LEU A 142 0.16 1.46 -7.86
CA LEU A 142 1.57 1.59 -8.23
C LEU A 142 2.27 0.23 -8.20
N TYR A 143 2.11 -0.53 -7.11
CA TYR A 143 2.67 -1.86 -7.00
C TYR A 143 2.15 -2.79 -8.10
N GLN A 144 0.85 -2.72 -8.40
CA GLN A 144 0.23 -3.57 -9.41
C GLN A 144 0.77 -3.29 -10.82
N TYR A 145 0.89 -2.02 -11.20
CA TYR A 145 1.45 -1.62 -12.49
C TYR A 145 2.94 -1.96 -12.59
N TYR A 146 3.69 -1.79 -11.52
CA TYR A 146 5.09 -2.24 -11.45
C TYR A 146 5.20 -3.75 -11.65
N TRP A 147 4.32 -4.55 -11.02
CA TRP A 147 4.35 -6.00 -11.16
C TRP A 147 4.00 -6.48 -12.58
N TYR A 148 3.14 -5.77 -13.31
CA TYR A 148 2.73 -6.14 -14.67
C TYR A 148 3.63 -5.59 -15.77
N ALA A 149 4.03 -4.31 -15.70
CA ALA A 149 4.78 -3.65 -16.76
C ALA A 149 6.22 -3.30 -16.38
N GLY A 150 6.64 -3.59 -15.14
CA GLY A 150 7.99 -3.29 -14.68
C GLY A 150 8.21 -1.81 -14.37
N ARG A 151 9.48 -1.40 -14.42
CA ARG A 151 9.97 -0.09 -13.97
C ARG A 151 9.32 1.07 -14.72
N VAL A 152 9.10 2.16 -13.99
CA VAL A 152 8.60 3.45 -14.50
C VAL A 152 9.79 4.36 -14.82
N ARG A 153 9.76 5.02 -15.98
CA ARG A 153 10.78 5.98 -16.42
C ARG A 153 10.36 7.44 -16.26
N GLU A 154 9.07 7.73 -16.42
CA GLU A 154 8.54 9.10 -16.40
C GLU A 154 7.17 9.11 -15.70
N VAL A 155 6.91 10.16 -14.93
CA VAL A 155 5.66 10.37 -14.18
C VAL A 155 5.17 11.80 -14.41
N TYR A 156 3.87 11.94 -14.66
CA TYR A 156 3.15 13.20 -14.69
C TYR A 156 1.99 13.08 -13.71
N ALA A 157 1.90 13.99 -12.76
CA ALA A 157 0.90 13.88 -11.70
C ALA A 157 0.37 15.26 -11.28
N ASP A 158 -0.87 15.27 -10.84
CA ASP A 158 -1.47 16.40 -10.15
C ASP A 158 -2.25 15.89 -8.94
N ALA A 159 -2.24 16.68 -7.87
CA ALA A 159 -2.87 16.36 -6.60
C ALA A 159 -3.58 17.59 -6.05
N VAL A 160 -4.82 17.39 -5.62
CA VAL A 160 -5.69 18.46 -5.13
C VAL A 160 -6.28 18.06 -3.78
N THR A 161 -6.41 19.03 -2.89
CA THR A 161 -7.15 18.91 -1.63
C THR A 161 -8.37 19.83 -1.72
N ILE A 162 -9.57 19.26 -1.70
CA ILE A 162 -10.82 20.06 -1.72
C ILE A 162 -11.65 19.94 -0.43
N THR A 163 -11.51 18.84 0.31
CA THR A 163 -12.20 18.67 1.60
C THR A 163 -11.59 19.60 2.64
N SER A 164 -12.44 20.35 3.34
CA SER A 164 -11.99 21.24 4.41
C SER A 164 -11.57 20.47 5.67
N GLY A 165 -10.58 21.00 6.40
CA GLY A 165 -10.14 20.46 7.68
C GLY A 165 -9.25 19.22 7.61
N ILE A 166 -8.64 18.96 6.45
CA ILE A 166 -7.65 17.88 6.27
C ILE A 166 -6.34 18.45 5.72
N THR A 167 -5.23 17.72 5.86
CA THR A 167 -3.91 18.13 5.34
C THR A 167 -3.39 17.22 4.23
N VAL A 168 -4.12 16.14 3.92
CA VAL A 168 -3.80 15.21 2.83
C VAL A 168 -4.44 15.62 1.52
N GLU A 169 -3.84 15.22 0.41
CA GLU A 169 -4.52 15.22 -0.89
C GLU A 169 -5.67 14.20 -0.88
N ASP A 170 -6.81 14.61 -1.38
CA ASP A 170 -8.03 13.80 -1.47
C ASP A 170 -8.44 13.53 -2.91
N ASN A 171 -7.71 14.09 -3.88
CA ASN A 171 -7.80 13.83 -5.30
C ASN A 171 -6.40 13.73 -5.89
N VAL A 172 -6.12 12.68 -6.66
CA VAL A 172 -4.84 12.53 -7.37
C VAL A 172 -5.07 11.91 -8.75
N THR A 173 -4.40 12.45 -9.76
CA THR A 173 -4.31 11.87 -11.09
C THR A 173 -2.84 11.65 -11.41
N VAL A 174 -2.48 10.44 -11.84
CA VAL A 174 -1.10 10.07 -12.16
C VAL A 174 -1.08 9.36 -13.50
N PHE A 175 -0.20 9.81 -14.39
CA PHE A 175 0.15 9.16 -15.65
C PHE A 175 1.64 8.76 -15.62
N MET A 176 1.96 7.56 -16.07
CA MET A 176 3.30 6.99 -16.03
C MET A 176 3.67 6.34 -17.35
N LYS A 177 4.93 6.48 -17.76
CA LYS A 177 5.55 5.71 -18.85
C LYS A 177 6.51 4.70 -18.25
N HIS A 178 6.41 3.44 -18.68
CA HIS A 178 7.28 2.35 -18.26
C HIS A 178 8.49 2.19 -19.19
N GLU A 179 9.57 1.59 -18.70
CA GLU A 179 10.79 1.33 -19.47
C GLU A 179 10.53 0.40 -20.67
N ASN A 180 9.56 -0.50 -20.56
CA ASN A 180 9.17 -1.42 -21.62
C ASN A 180 8.23 -0.80 -22.69
N GLY A 181 7.96 0.51 -22.62
CA GLY A 181 7.08 1.23 -23.54
C GLY A 181 5.60 1.27 -23.13
N ALA A 182 5.18 0.50 -22.13
CA ALA A 182 3.81 0.57 -21.63
C ALA A 182 3.50 1.93 -21.00
N THR A 183 2.22 2.29 -20.97
CA THR A 183 1.72 3.46 -20.27
C THR A 183 0.71 3.05 -19.22
N SER A 184 0.62 3.83 -18.15
CA SER A 184 -0.42 3.63 -17.16
C SER A 184 -0.96 4.93 -16.61
N ILE A 185 -2.24 4.92 -16.25
CA ILE A 185 -2.93 6.06 -15.67
C ILE A 185 -3.78 5.63 -14.49
N PHE A 186 -3.89 6.46 -13.47
CA PHE A 186 -4.92 6.29 -12.48
C PHE A 186 -5.42 7.60 -11.90
N HIS A 187 -6.69 7.60 -11.49
CA HIS A 187 -7.31 8.68 -10.75
C HIS A 187 -7.94 8.14 -9.47
N LEU A 188 -7.62 8.75 -8.34
CA LEU A 188 -8.21 8.41 -7.05
C LEU A 188 -8.85 9.66 -6.44
N SER A 189 -10.05 9.49 -5.89
CA SER A 189 -10.76 10.56 -5.19
C SER A 189 -11.42 10.04 -3.92
N TRP A 190 -11.24 10.75 -2.81
CA TRP A 190 -12.02 10.63 -1.58
C TRP A 190 -13.10 11.70 -1.45
N SER A 191 -13.19 12.61 -2.41
CA SER A 191 -14.25 13.63 -2.47
C SER A 191 -15.31 13.32 -3.53
N GLY A 192 -15.31 12.12 -4.11
CA GLY A 192 -16.23 11.72 -5.17
C GLY A 192 -17.69 11.61 -4.73
N GLY A 193 -17.98 11.60 -3.42
CA GLY A 193 -19.34 11.57 -2.87
C GLY A 193 -20.06 10.22 -3.02
N HIS A 194 -19.52 9.30 -3.82
CA HIS A 194 -20.02 7.94 -3.99
C HIS A 194 -18.86 6.96 -4.19
N ASN A 195 -19.14 5.66 -4.01
CA ASN A 195 -18.15 4.61 -4.29
C ASN A 195 -18.29 4.14 -5.73
N TRP A 196 -17.25 4.29 -6.54
CA TRP A 196 -17.19 3.73 -7.88
C TRP A 196 -15.75 3.36 -8.24
N ARG A 197 -15.54 2.17 -8.81
CA ARG A 197 -14.21 1.70 -9.14
C ARG A 197 -14.21 0.90 -10.43
N ARG A 198 -13.37 1.29 -11.38
CA ARG A 198 -13.10 0.53 -12.60
C ARG A 198 -11.60 0.51 -12.88
N TRP A 199 -11.14 -0.59 -13.42
CA TRP A 199 -9.77 -0.73 -13.89
C TRP A 199 -9.73 -1.72 -15.03
N GLY A 200 -8.66 -1.63 -15.82
CA GLY A 200 -8.38 -2.56 -16.89
C GLY A 200 -6.99 -2.35 -17.47
N LEU A 201 -6.67 -3.22 -18.42
CA LEU A 201 -5.48 -3.10 -19.24
C LEU A 201 -5.72 -3.62 -20.65
N THR A 202 -4.99 -3.04 -21.60
CA THR A 202 -4.81 -3.57 -22.95
C THR A 202 -3.38 -4.09 -23.03
N ALA A 203 -3.22 -5.29 -23.57
CA ALA A 203 -1.96 -5.93 -23.85
C ALA A 203 -1.85 -6.21 -25.36
N GLU A 204 -0.68 -6.66 -25.82
CA GLU A 204 -0.38 -6.91 -27.25
C GLU A 204 -1.44 -7.75 -27.97
N ARG A 205 -2.05 -8.72 -27.28
CA ARG A 205 -2.97 -9.71 -27.86
C ARG A 205 -4.34 -9.77 -27.18
N GLY A 206 -4.75 -8.71 -26.49
CA GLY A 206 -6.09 -8.64 -25.91
C GLY A 206 -6.21 -7.64 -24.77
N ARG A 207 -7.28 -7.77 -23.98
CA ARG A 207 -7.58 -6.85 -22.88
C ARG A 207 -8.15 -7.58 -21.67
N VAL A 208 -7.99 -6.97 -20.51
CA VAL A 208 -8.67 -7.38 -19.27
C VAL A 208 -9.35 -6.16 -18.69
N THR A 209 -10.65 -6.25 -18.41
CA THR A 209 -11.41 -5.19 -17.75
C THR A 209 -12.22 -5.75 -16.60
N ARG A 210 -12.27 -5.03 -15.47
CA ARG A 210 -13.15 -5.38 -14.35
C ARG A 210 -14.57 -4.89 -14.66
N GLY A 211 -15.27 -5.70 -15.45
CA GLY A 211 -16.60 -5.47 -15.98
C GLY A 211 -16.63 -5.96 -17.41
N TRP A 212 -17.28 -7.10 -17.63
CA TRP A 212 -17.44 -7.83 -18.90
C TRP A 212 -16.12 -8.29 -19.53
N LEU A 213 -15.93 -9.61 -19.56
CA LEU A 213 -15.06 -10.25 -20.54
C LEU A 213 -15.74 -10.06 -21.90
N CYS A 214 -15.08 -9.35 -22.81
CA CYS A 214 -15.42 -9.32 -24.23
C CYS A 214 -14.26 -9.93 -25.00
#